data_AF-A0A3L9MIF7-F1
#
_entry.id   AF-A0A3L9MIF7-F1
#
_cell.length_a   1.000
_cell.length_b   1.000
_cell.length_c   1.000
_cell.angle_alpha   90.00
_cell.angle_beta   90.00
_cell.angle_gamma   90.00
#
_symmetry.space_group_name_H-M   'P 1'
#
loop_
_entity.id
_entity.type
_entity.pdbx_description
1 polymer ?
#
loop_
_entity_poly.entity_id
_entity_poly.type
_entity_poly.pdbx_seq_one_letter_code
_entity_poly.pdbx_strand_id
1 'polypeptide(L)'
;MYFLSRIWAELRAVFYMVLLVLGSSSLYAKTLKFQDYPTKNYAGENQPLKLNPHSQKYRTLFKEMSQRKPNFAGHYVMDTVGCGGGCSFALAYNAKTGQSFVLPDTFADCYSEQKGFTPNDIFYQKDSRLVMAVGSRYGNQDVCETVYYQVDNDHFKQISKQLR
;
A
#
# COMPACT_ATOMS: atom_id res chain seq x y z
N MET A 1 -33.02 -28.88 -49.46
CA MET A 1 -31.63 -28.55 -49.06
C MET A 1 -31.44 -27.18 -48.36
N TYR A 2 -32.49 -26.39 -48.13
CA TYR A 2 -32.38 -25.06 -47.48
C TYR A 2 -32.71 -25.05 -45.97
N PHE A 3 -33.36 -26.10 -45.46
CA PHE A 3 -33.82 -26.15 -44.07
C PHE A 3 -32.69 -26.53 -43.09
N LEU A 4 -31.84 -27.47 -43.50
CA LEU A 4 -30.67 -27.90 -42.73
C LEU A 4 -29.60 -26.80 -42.65
N SER A 5 -29.33 -26.05 -43.73
CA SER A 5 -28.35 -24.96 -43.71
C SER A 5 -28.74 -23.82 -42.77
N ARG A 6 -30.04 -23.55 -42.65
CA ARG A 6 -30.58 -22.51 -41.76
C ARG A 6 -30.42 -22.88 -40.29
N ILE A 7 -30.71 -24.13 -39.91
CA ILE A 7 -30.53 -24.63 -38.54
C ILE A 7 -29.04 -24.61 -38.12
N TRP A 8 -28.13 -24.92 -39.02
CA TRP A 8 -26.68 -24.88 -38.74
C TRP A 8 -26.14 -23.46 -38.61
N ALA A 9 -26.74 -22.49 -39.31
CA ALA A 9 -26.41 -21.07 -39.15
C ALA A 9 -26.89 -20.52 -37.80
N GLU A 10 -28.10 -20.86 -37.39
CA GLU A 10 -28.68 -20.49 -36.08
C GLU A 10 -27.86 -21.10 -34.92
N LEU A 11 -27.49 -22.40 -35.02
CA LEU A 11 -26.67 -23.06 -34.01
C LEU A 11 -25.26 -22.45 -33.89
N ARG A 12 -24.65 -22.03 -35.00
CA ARG A 12 -23.37 -21.31 -35.00
C ARG A 12 -23.52 -19.93 -34.35
N ALA A 13 -24.58 -19.19 -34.68
CA ALA A 13 -24.83 -17.87 -34.12
C ALA A 13 -25.02 -17.94 -32.59
N VAL A 14 -25.78 -18.91 -32.09
CA VAL A 14 -25.96 -19.15 -30.65
C VAL A 14 -24.63 -19.50 -29.97
N PHE A 15 -23.81 -20.36 -30.60
CA PHE A 15 -22.49 -20.72 -30.07
C PHE A 15 -21.55 -19.52 -29.96
N TYR A 16 -21.51 -18.65 -30.98
CA TYR A 16 -20.72 -17.41 -30.94
C TYR A 16 -21.26 -16.40 -29.91
N MET A 17 -22.58 -16.33 -29.71
CA MET A 17 -23.17 -15.45 -28.69
C MET A 17 -22.84 -15.94 -27.26
N VAL A 18 -22.85 -17.25 -27.01
CA VAL A 18 -22.46 -17.84 -25.72
C VAL A 18 -20.97 -17.64 -25.43
N LEU A 19 -20.10 -17.76 -26.44
CA LEU A 19 -18.67 -17.48 -26.31
C LEU A 19 -18.38 -16.00 -25.97
N LEU A 20 -19.16 -15.07 -26.51
CA LEU A 20 -19.03 -13.64 -26.20
C LEU A 20 -19.44 -13.30 -24.75
N VAL A 21 -20.44 -13.98 -24.20
CA VAL A 21 -20.90 -13.77 -22.82
C VAL A 21 -19.91 -14.37 -21.80
N LEU A 22 -19.29 -15.51 -22.10
CA LEU A 22 -18.32 -16.17 -21.20
C LEU A 22 -16.95 -15.49 -21.14
N GLY A 23 -16.61 -14.64 -22.11
CA GLY A 23 -15.32 -13.91 -22.16
C GLY A 23 -15.29 -12.61 -21.32
N SER A 24 -16.41 -12.23 -20.71
CA SER A 24 -16.56 -10.94 -20.01
C SER A 24 -16.22 -11.03 -18.52
N SER A 25 -15.08 -11.60 -18.16
CA SER A 25 -14.57 -11.48 -16.79
C SER A 25 -13.80 -10.17 -16.66
N SER A 26 -14.49 -9.12 -16.19
CA SER A 26 -13.84 -7.88 -15.76
C SER A 26 -12.85 -8.20 -14.65
N LEU A 27 -11.55 -8.05 -14.91
CA LEU A 27 -10.52 -8.05 -13.88
C LEU A 27 -10.70 -6.77 -13.03
N TYR A 28 -11.62 -6.81 -12.08
CA TYR A 28 -11.79 -5.73 -11.11
C TYR A 28 -10.55 -5.73 -10.22
N ALA A 29 -9.74 -4.68 -10.31
CA ALA A 29 -8.60 -4.49 -9.42
C ALA A 29 -9.13 -4.37 -7.98
N LYS A 30 -8.98 -5.43 -7.18
CA LYS A 30 -9.42 -5.44 -5.78
C LYS A 30 -8.62 -4.37 -5.02
N THR A 31 -9.28 -3.33 -4.53
CA THR A 31 -8.69 -2.40 -3.55
C THR A 31 -8.37 -3.16 -2.27
N LEU A 32 -7.11 -3.13 -1.84
CA LEU A 32 -6.66 -3.79 -0.62
C LEU A 32 -7.18 -3.04 0.60
N LYS A 33 -7.70 -3.77 1.59
CA LYS A 33 -8.23 -3.19 2.82
C LYS A 33 -7.42 -3.65 4.03
N PHE A 34 -7.41 -2.85 5.09
CA PHE A 34 -6.69 -3.20 6.33
C PHE A 34 -7.10 -4.57 6.91
N GLN A 35 -8.38 -4.93 6.79
CA GLN A 35 -8.94 -6.18 7.30
C GLN A 35 -8.42 -7.42 6.55
N ASP A 36 -7.88 -7.26 5.34
CA ASP A 36 -7.25 -8.36 4.60
C ASP A 36 -5.86 -8.73 5.19
N TYR A 37 -5.29 -7.89 6.06
CA TYR A 37 -3.93 -8.04 6.61
C TYR A 37 -3.87 -7.99 8.14
N PRO A 38 -4.67 -8.78 8.88
CA PRO A 38 -4.77 -8.68 10.33
C PRO A 38 -3.48 -9.12 11.05
N THR A 39 -3.31 -8.67 12.28
CA THR A 39 -2.25 -9.13 13.19
C THR A 39 -2.66 -9.03 14.66
N LYS A 40 -1.95 -9.75 15.53
CA LYS A 40 -2.19 -9.74 16.97
C LYS A 40 -1.43 -8.60 17.63
N ASN A 41 -2.09 -7.92 18.57
CA ASN A 41 -1.49 -6.85 19.36
C ASN A 41 -0.44 -7.39 20.33
N TYR A 42 0.69 -6.71 20.42
CA TYR A 42 1.71 -6.91 21.43
C TYR A 42 1.44 -6.01 22.63
N ALA A 43 1.52 -6.59 23.82
CA ALA A 43 1.24 -5.93 25.09
C ALA A 43 2.47 -5.87 26.02
N GLY A 44 3.61 -6.39 25.60
CA GLY A 44 4.84 -6.33 26.39
C GLY A 44 5.52 -4.97 26.32
N GLU A 45 6.58 -4.80 27.10
CA GLU A 45 7.39 -3.58 27.10
C GLU A 45 8.22 -3.46 25.81
N ASN A 46 8.55 -2.21 25.48
CA ASN A 46 9.37 -1.86 24.34
C ASN A 46 10.84 -2.22 24.60
N GLN A 47 11.46 -2.94 23.67
CA GLN A 47 12.89 -3.27 23.74
C GLN A 47 13.79 -2.06 23.44
N PRO A 48 15.03 -2.00 23.97
CA PRO A 48 15.94 -0.89 23.68
C PRO A 48 16.14 -0.64 22.18
N LEU A 49 16.08 0.63 21.77
CA LEU A 49 16.23 1.06 20.38
C LEU A 49 17.58 0.62 19.80
N LYS A 50 17.54 -0.03 18.63
CA LYS A 50 18.69 -0.39 17.80
C LYS A 50 18.65 0.42 16.51
N LEU A 51 19.66 1.27 16.33
CA LEU A 51 19.85 2.06 15.12
C LEU A 51 20.72 1.29 14.11
N ASN A 52 20.49 1.57 12.84
CA ASN A 52 21.29 1.13 11.71
C ASN A 52 21.74 2.36 10.90
N PRO A 53 22.63 2.22 9.91
CA PRO A 53 23.13 3.36 9.14
C PRO A 53 22.03 4.23 8.50
N HIS A 54 20.91 3.62 8.06
CA HIS A 54 19.79 4.36 7.46
C HIS A 54 18.92 5.08 8.49
N SER A 55 18.74 4.52 9.68
CA SER A 55 17.94 5.12 10.75
C SER A 55 18.72 6.10 11.62
N GLN A 56 20.06 6.09 11.56
CA GLN A 56 20.93 6.95 12.36
C GLN A 56 20.60 8.45 12.18
N LYS A 57 20.30 8.88 10.96
CA LYS A 57 19.89 10.27 10.65
C LYS A 57 18.58 10.71 11.31
N TYR A 58 17.77 9.76 11.78
CA TYR A 58 16.49 10.00 12.47
C TYR A 58 16.54 9.59 13.95
N ARG A 59 17.74 9.54 14.55
CA ARG A 59 17.96 9.06 15.92
C ARG A 59 17.02 9.67 16.96
N THR A 60 16.79 10.98 16.90
CA THR A 60 15.94 11.68 17.87
C THR A 60 14.49 11.20 17.76
N LEU A 61 13.95 11.15 16.54
CA LEU A 61 12.60 10.64 16.27
C LEU A 61 12.46 9.19 16.72
N PHE A 62 13.42 8.32 16.38
CA PHE A 62 13.36 6.92 16.81
C PHE A 62 13.42 6.76 18.33
N LYS A 63 14.17 7.63 19.04
CA LYS A 63 14.21 7.63 20.51
C LYS A 63 12.83 7.97 21.07
N GLU A 64 12.16 8.99 20.55
CA GLU A 64 10.80 9.36 20.94
C GLU A 64 9.79 8.26 20.60
N MET A 65 9.86 7.69 19.40
CA MET A 65 9.04 6.55 18.97
C MET A 65 9.18 5.36 19.92
N SER A 66 10.41 5.05 20.36
CA SER A 66 10.68 3.90 21.25
C SER A 66 10.04 4.02 22.63
N GLN A 67 9.56 5.20 23.02
CA GLN A 67 8.85 5.44 24.28
C GLN A 67 7.32 5.33 24.13
N ARG A 68 6.80 5.21 22.91
CA ARG A 68 5.36 5.15 22.63
C ARG A 68 4.86 3.71 22.50
N LYS A 69 3.57 3.50 22.76
CA LYS A 69 2.91 2.20 22.60
C LYS A 69 2.78 1.85 21.11
N PRO A 70 2.83 0.55 20.73
CA PRO A 70 2.59 0.13 19.35
C PRO A 70 1.26 0.64 18.79
N ASN A 71 1.35 1.27 17.62
CA ASN A 71 0.26 1.85 16.84
C ASN A 71 0.16 1.28 15.42
N PHE A 72 1.05 0.36 15.05
CA PHE A 72 1.09 -0.27 13.73
C PHE A 72 1.39 -1.77 13.83
N ALA A 73 0.72 -2.57 13.01
CA ALA A 73 1.03 -3.98 12.78
C ALA A 73 1.27 -4.81 14.07
N GLY A 74 0.50 -4.51 15.11
CA GLY A 74 0.42 -5.20 16.39
C GLY A 74 1.55 -4.84 17.35
N HIS A 75 2.78 -4.71 16.85
CA HIS A 75 3.99 -4.53 17.68
C HIS A 75 4.97 -3.48 17.17
N TYR A 76 4.60 -2.73 16.14
CA TYR A 76 5.42 -1.62 15.65
C TYR A 76 4.88 -0.28 16.16
N VAL A 77 5.80 0.65 16.35
CA VAL A 77 5.49 2.08 16.39
C VAL A 77 5.88 2.65 15.03
N MET A 78 4.94 3.27 14.33
CA MET A 78 5.14 3.91 13.04
C MET A 78 4.77 5.39 13.14
N ASP A 79 5.53 6.25 12.46
CA ASP A 79 5.26 7.68 12.32
C ASP A 79 5.54 8.14 10.89
N THR A 80 4.74 9.09 10.43
CA THR A 80 4.95 9.80 9.17
C THR A 80 5.84 11.02 9.42
N VAL A 81 6.84 11.22 8.57
CA VAL A 81 7.86 12.27 8.69
C VAL A 81 7.96 13.03 7.38
N GLY A 82 8.02 14.36 7.45
CA GLY A 82 8.27 15.21 6.30
C GLY A 82 9.70 15.04 5.78
N CYS A 83 9.86 14.91 4.47
CA CYS A 83 11.16 14.89 3.79
C CYS A 83 11.60 16.29 3.32
N GLY A 84 10.73 17.31 3.48
CA GLY A 84 10.89 18.66 2.95
C GLY A 84 10.10 18.85 1.65
N GLY A 85 9.84 20.10 1.25
CA GLY A 85 9.24 20.42 -0.07
C GLY A 85 7.87 19.77 -0.36
N GLY A 86 7.02 19.61 0.66
CA GLY A 86 5.69 18.98 0.48
C GLY A 86 5.73 17.45 0.31
N CYS A 87 6.81 16.79 0.73
CA CYS A 87 6.95 15.35 0.69
C CYS A 87 6.98 14.71 2.09
N SER A 88 6.47 13.48 2.20
CA SER A 88 6.52 12.64 3.40
C SER A 88 6.99 11.21 3.13
N PHE A 89 7.39 10.52 4.20
CA PHE A 89 7.70 9.09 4.25
C PHE A 89 7.41 8.59 5.67
N ALA A 90 7.69 7.33 5.98
CA ALA A 90 7.45 6.80 7.32
C ALA A 90 8.66 6.11 7.94
N LEU A 91 8.75 6.21 9.27
CA LEU A 91 9.68 5.50 10.13
C LEU A 91 8.93 4.40 10.87
N ALA A 92 9.60 3.28 11.15
CA ALA A 92 9.04 2.21 11.96
C ALA A 92 10.06 1.64 12.95
N TYR A 93 9.58 1.39 14.17
CA TYR A 93 10.32 0.82 15.28
C TYR A 93 9.61 -0.45 15.77
N ASN A 94 10.35 -1.55 15.86
CA ASN A 94 9.84 -2.82 16.36
C ASN A 94 9.95 -2.89 17.89
N ALA A 95 8.82 -2.83 18.60
CA ALA A 95 8.79 -2.88 20.06
C ALA A 95 9.28 -4.21 20.64
N LYS A 96 9.21 -5.32 19.89
CA LYS A 96 9.65 -6.65 20.35
C LYS A 96 11.15 -6.87 20.23
N THR A 97 11.83 -6.16 19.33
CA THR A 97 13.25 -6.43 19.01
C THR A 97 14.16 -5.21 19.18
N GLY A 98 13.57 -4.01 19.22
CA GLY A 98 14.26 -2.74 19.21
C GLY A 98 14.62 -2.22 17.82
N GLN A 99 14.38 -3.00 16.76
CA GLN A 99 14.87 -2.69 15.41
C GLN A 99 14.19 -1.44 14.83
N SER A 100 14.98 -0.56 14.23
CA SER A 100 14.49 0.59 13.45
C SER A 100 14.62 0.32 11.95
N PHE A 101 13.65 0.80 11.17
CA PHE A 101 13.62 0.70 9.71
C PHE A 101 12.75 1.81 9.12
N VAL A 102 12.85 2.03 7.81
CA VAL A 102 12.31 3.18 7.10
C VAL A 102 11.52 2.69 5.89
N LEU A 103 10.40 3.35 5.57
CA LEU A 103 9.68 3.11 4.33
C LEU A 103 10.60 3.45 3.13
N PRO A 104 10.72 2.57 2.12
CA PRO A 104 11.72 2.73 1.07
C PRO A 104 11.43 3.90 0.12
N ASP A 105 10.17 4.33 0.03
CA ASP A 105 9.73 5.39 -0.86
C ASP A 105 9.27 6.62 -0.08
N THR A 106 9.41 7.77 -0.75
CA THR A 106 8.90 9.08 -0.33
C THR A 106 7.77 9.51 -1.25
N PHE A 107 6.79 10.22 -0.71
CA PHE A 107 5.57 10.62 -1.40
C PHE A 107 5.42 12.14 -1.36
N ALA A 108 5.37 12.77 -2.52
CA ALA A 108 5.08 14.20 -2.65
C ALA A 108 3.60 14.43 -2.99
N ASP A 109 3.11 15.63 -2.69
CA ASP A 109 1.80 16.08 -3.18
C ASP A 109 1.72 15.92 -4.70
N CYS A 110 0.53 15.54 -5.18
CA CYS A 110 0.24 15.44 -6.60
C CYS A 110 -0.46 16.72 -7.07
N TYR A 111 -0.21 17.07 -8.32
CA TYR A 111 -0.95 18.10 -9.02
C TYR A 111 -1.09 17.69 -10.48
N SER A 112 -2.29 17.80 -11.04
CA SER A 112 -2.50 17.70 -12.49
C SER A 112 -3.60 18.65 -12.92
N GLU A 113 -3.59 19.08 -14.18
CA GLU A 113 -4.65 19.94 -14.72
C GLU A 113 -6.04 19.28 -14.63
N GLN A 114 -6.11 17.96 -14.79
CA GLN A 114 -7.37 17.21 -14.83
C GLN A 114 -7.95 16.93 -13.44
N LYS A 115 -7.11 16.64 -12.44
CA LYS A 115 -7.53 16.20 -11.10
C LYS A 115 -7.28 17.22 -10.00
N GLY A 116 -6.60 18.32 -10.33
CA GLY A 116 -6.20 19.34 -9.36
C GLY A 116 -5.16 18.84 -8.37
N PHE A 117 -5.09 19.53 -7.22
CA PHE A 117 -4.18 19.22 -6.13
C PHE A 117 -4.67 18.01 -5.31
N THR A 118 -3.79 17.06 -5.04
CA THR A 118 -4.04 15.93 -4.12
C THR A 118 -2.91 15.85 -3.09
N PRO A 119 -3.19 16.04 -1.80
CA PRO A 119 -2.16 15.93 -0.77
C PRO A 119 -1.66 14.50 -0.65
N ASN A 120 -0.37 14.35 -0.37
CA ASN A 120 0.21 13.06 -0.02
C ASN A 120 -0.20 12.64 1.40
N ASP A 121 -0.35 11.33 1.62
CA ASP A 121 -0.66 10.79 2.94
C ASP A 121 -0.23 9.32 3.07
N ILE A 122 -0.01 8.86 4.30
CA ILE A 122 0.41 7.48 4.62
C ILE A 122 -0.51 6.93 5.70
N PHE A 123 -1.37 5.99 5.30
CA PHE A 123 -2.36 5.36 6.17
C PHE A 123 -1.86 4.01 6.68
N TYR A 124 -2.02 3.78 7.98
CA TYR A 124 -1.70 2.52 8.66
C TYR A 124 -2.61 2.33 9.87
N GLN A 125 -2.73 1.09 10.36
CA GLN A 125 -3.55 0.77 11.54
C GLN A 125 -2.80 -0.15 12.50
N LYS A 126 -3.18 -0.07 13.77
CA LYS A 126 -2.57 -0.86 14.85
C LYS A 126 -2.70 -2.36 14.63
N ASP A 127 -3.83 -2.82 14.12
CA ASP A 127 -4.18 -4.23 13.96
C ASP A 127 -4.01 -4.74 12.53
N SER A 128 -3.33 -3.97 11.66
CA SER A 128 -3.08 -4.35 10.28
C SER A 128 -1.60 -4.24 9.88
N ARG A 129 -1.13 -5.19 9.07
CA ARG A 129 0.21 -5.15 8.45
C ARG A 129 0.27 -4.32 7.17
N LEU A 130 -0.86 -3.78 6.72
CA LEU A 130 -0.97 -2.99 5.50
C LEU A 130 -0.62 -1.53 5.76
N VAL A 131 0.14 -0.95 4.84
CA VAL A 131 0.36 0.50 4.70
C VAL A 131 -0.16 0.91 3.33
N MET A 132 -0.92 1.99 3.28
CA MET A 132 -1.37 2.62 2.03
C MET A 132 -0.75 4.01 1.95
N ALA A 133 0.13 4.22 1.00
CA ALA A 133 0.75 5.52 0.77
C ALA A 133 0.22 6.13 -0.52
N VAL A 134 -0.25 7.37 -0.43
CA VAL A 134 -0.79 8.14 -1.54
C VAL A 134 0.15 9.29 -1.85
N GLY A 135 0.49 9.46 -3.12
CA GLY A 135 1.29 10.60 -3.58
C GLY A 135 2.03 10.31 -4.87
N SER A 136 2.80 11.30 -5.29
CA SER A 136 3.75 11.18 -6.39
C SER A 136 5.07 10.60 -5.90
N ARG A 137 5.66 9.72 -6.69
CA ARG A 137 7.02 9.22 -6.50
C ARG A 137 7.92 9.70 -7.64
N TYR A 138 9.22 9.77 -7.38
CA TYR A 138 10.25 10.06 -8.38
C TYR A 138 10.15 11.43 -9.07
N GLY A 139 9.47 12.40 -8.44
CA GLY A 139 9.48 13.81 -8.87
C GLY A 139 8.49 14.18 -9.98
N ASN A 140 7.61 13.26 -10.41
CA ASN A 140 6.58 13.56 -11.39
C ASN A 140 5.22 13.79 -10.70
N GLN A 141 4.90 15.04 -10.38
CA GLN A 141 3.71 15.42 -9.62
C GLN A 141 2.38 15.15 -10.35
N ASP A 142 2.40 14.98 -11.69
CA ASP A 142 1.22 14.61 -12.48
C ASP A 142 0.82 13.14 -12.28
N VAL A 143 1.77 12.29 -11.87
CA VAL A 143 1.54 10.87 -11.63
C VAL A 143 1.24 10.64 -10.16
N CYS A 144 -0.04 10.50 -9.84
CA CYS A 144 -0.49 10.16 -8.50
C CYS A 144 -0.75 8.66 -8.37
N GLU A 145 -0.14 8.03 -7.37
CA GLU A 145 -0.30 6.60 -7.09
C GLU A 145 -0.87 6.37 -5.70
N THR A 146 -1.57 5.25 -5.52
CA THR A 146 -1.73 4.61 -4.21
C THR A 146 -0.87 3.36 -4.20
N VAL A 147 0.12 3.32 -3.32
CA VAL A 147 1.07 2.23 -3.19
C VAL A 147 0.79 1.47 -1.91
N TYR A 148 0.69 0.15 -2.03
CA TYR A 148 0.36 -0.74 -0.93
C TYR A 148 1.62 -1.50 -0.50
N TYR A 149 1.97 -1.38 0.78
CA TYR A 149 3.04 -2.16 1.39
C TYR A 149 2.49 -3.09 2.46
N GLN A 150 3.07 -4.28 2.55
CA GLN A 150 2.92 -5.14 3.71
C GLN A 150 4.22 -5.11 4.51
N VAL A 151 4.13 -4.86 5.82
CA VAL A 151 5.28 -5.06 6.70
C VAL A 151 5.45 -6.55 7.00
N ASP A 152 6.67 -7.04 6.81
CA ASP A 152 7.06 -8.40 7.16
C ASP A 152 8.55 -8.41 7.53
N ASN A 153 8.90 -9.09 8.63
CA ASN A 153 10.28 -9.23 9.11
C ASN A 153 11.06 -7.91 9.14
N ASP A 154 10.47 -6.84 9.68
CA ASP A 154 11.07 -5.50 9.79
C ASP A 154 11.40 -4.82 8.44
N HIS A 155 10.68 -5.20 7.38
CA HIS A 155 10.81 -4.62 6.03
C HIS A 155 9.44 -4.33 5.43
N PHE A 156 9.35 -3.27 4.62
CA PHE A 156 8.16 -2.96 3.84
C PHE A 156 8.27 -3.58 2.45
N LYS A 157 7.40 -4.55 2.15
CA LYS A 157 7.28 -5.14 0.82
C LYS A 157 6.16 -4.45 0.06
N GLN A 158 6.48 -3.81 -1.06
CA GLN A 158 5.43 -3.34 -1.98
C GLN A 158 4.70 -4.56 -2.54
N ILE A 159 3.38 -4.61 -2.36
CA ILE A 159 2.52 -5.73 -2.78
C ILE A 159 1.57 -5.36 -3.92
N SER A 160 1.27 -4.08 -4.09
CA SER A 160 0.46 -3.57 -5.19
C SER A 160 0.66 -2.06 -5.35
N LYS A 161 0.25 -1.52 -6.49
CA LYS A 161 0.08 -0.09 -6.71
C LYS A 161 -1.06 0.17 -7.67
N GLN A 162 -1.69 1.33 -7.55
CA GLN A 162 -2.79 1.75 -8.41
C GLN A 162 -2.60 3.22 -8.79
N LEU A 163 -2.74 3.56 -10.08
CA LEU A 163 -2.79 4.95 -10.54
C LEU A 163 -4.10 5.59 -10.07
N ARG A 164 -4.01 6.83 -9.62
CA ARG A 164 -5.15 7.62 -9.14
C ARG A 164 -5.66 8.52 -10.22
#